data_AF-A0A2Z6M9G1-F1
#
_entry.id   AF-A0A2Z6M9G1-F1
#
_cell.length_a   1.000
_cell.length_b   1.000
_cell.length_c   1.000
_cell.angle_alpha   90.00
_cell.angle_beta   90.00
_cell.angle_gamma   90.00
#
_symmetry.space_group_name_H-M   'P 1'
#
loop_
_entity.id
_entity.type
_entity.pdbx_description
1 polymer ?
#
loop_
_entity_poly.entity_id
_entity_poly.type
_entity_poly.pdbx_seq_one_letter_code
_entity_poly.pdbx_strand_id
1 'polypeptide(L)'
;MDSEDDKHAINIETLEDYFYKVVVMMGKYIGAADEYGRTKQSYTIMKESDVRQWQKDDISRVATVLSMSHVAASILLCHYNWSVNWVMDAWFADECKVRRSVGLLEKPVYENPTDAKELTCGICYEAYPVSKIETASCGHPFCFSCWGGYIGTSINDGPGCLMLRCPEPACGAAVDQDMINLLASGKKLLLIYNRCKSVHMKKLSNSQQQSKLKLKFITDAWLQIVECRRILKWTYVYGYYLPDNEHAKKQLFEYLQGEAESCLERLHHCAEKEIQVFLSDDVAPSKEFIDFRMKLADLTSVTRNYFKNLVRALENGLSDVDSNGVITDDDWFCEQYTFENVISCTGCRMCN
;
A
#
# COMPACT_ATOMS: atom_id res chain seq x y z
N MET A 1 -15.30 -40.43 -25.03
CA MET A 1 -16.45 -39.97 -24.22
C MET A 1 -15.87 -39.22 -23.03
N ASP A 2 -15.73 -37.94 -23.27
CA ASP A 2 -15.68 -36.77 -22.40
C ASP A 2 -15.74 -36.93 -20.87
N SER A 3 -14.65 -36.45 -20.25
CA SER A 3 -14.56 -35.52 -19.09
C SER A 3 -15.60 -35.59 -17.97
N GLU A 4 -15.19 -36.07 -16.79
CA GLU A 4 -15.86 -35.77 -15.50
C GLU A 4 -14.95 -35.29 -14.36
N ASP A 5 -13.64 -35.14 -14.54
CA ASP A 5 -12.71 -34.75 -13.45
C ASP A 5 -12.36 -33.24 -13.40
N ASP A 6 -13.35 -32.37 -13.60
CA ASP A 6 -13.19 -30.92 -13.49
C ASP A 6 -14.18 -30.31 -12.48
N LYS A 7 -14.12 -30.77 -11.23
CA LYS A 7 -14.87 -30.17 -10.11
C LYS A 7 -14.07 -30.17 -8.82
N HIS A 8 -12.95 -29.45 -8.80
CA HIS A 8 -12.47 -28.75 -7.59
C HIS A 8 -11.73 -27.48 -8.04
N ALA A 9 -12.42 -26.64 -8.80
CA ALA A 9 -12.07 -25.23 -8.83
C ALA A 9 -12.27 -24.71 -7.41
N ILE A 10 -11.17 -24.36 -6.73
CA ILE A 10 -11.24 -23.60 -5.48
C ILE A 10 -12.05 -22.34 -5.82
N ASN A 11 -13.28 -22.29 -5.29
CA ASN A 11 -14.23 -21.21 -5.56
C ASN A 11 -13.59 -19.91 -5.06
N ILE A 12 -13.47 -18.92 -5.93
CA ILE A 12 -12.83 -17.62 -5.65
C ILE A 12 -13.51 -16.92 -4.46
N GLU A 13 -14.79 -17.20 -4.20
CA GLU A 13 -15.50 -16.77 -2.99
C GLU A 13 -14.86 -17.28 -1.70
N THR A 14 -14.20 -18.46 -1.69
CA THR A 14 -13.53 -18.99 -0.48
C THR A 14 -12.21 -18.29 -0.14
N LEU A 15 -11.58 -17.61 -1.10
CA LEU A 15 -10.41 -16.76 -0.86
C LEU A 15 -10.81 -15.36 -0.37
N GLU A 16 -12.04 -14.92 -0.69
CA GLU A 16 -12.68 -13.78 -0.04
C GLU A 16 -13.07 -14.12 1.41
N ASP A 17 -13.53 -15.35 1.67
CA ASP A 17 -13.91 -15.81 3.02
C ASP A 17 -12.70 -15.97 3.98
N TYR A 18 -11.52 -16.34 3.47
CA TYR A 18 -10.26 -16.28 4.24
C TYR A 18 -9.73 -14.85 4.40
N PHE A 19 -10.09 -13.95 3.48
CA PHE A 19 -9.81 -12.50 3.48
C PHE A 19 -10.65 -11.75 4.54
N TYR A 20 -11.82 -12.26 4.91
CA TYR A 20 -12.65 -11.69 5.99
C TYR A 20 -12.11 -11.87 7.41
N LYS A 21 -11.24 -12.84 7.69
CA LYS A 21 -10.72 -13.05 9.06
C LYS A 21 -9.63 -12.05 9.47
N VAL A 22 -8.94 -11.43 8.52
CA VAL A 22 -7.80 -10.52 8.80
C VAL A 22 -8.19 -9.04 8.66
N VAL A 23 -9.18 -8.72 7.81
CA VAL A 23 -9.61 -7.33 7.51
C VAL A 23 -10.43 -6.68 8.64
N VAL A 24 -10.78 -7.43 9.66
CA VAL A 24 -11.84 -7.06 10.61
C VAL A 24 -11.35 -6.37 11.89
N MET A 25 -10.05 -6.24 12.09
CA MET A 25 -9.51 -5.69 13.35
C MET A 25 -9.47 -4.15 13.42
N MET A 26 -9.84 -3.41 12.36
CA MET A 26 -9.82 -1.94 12.37
C MET A 26 -11.21 -1.29 12.41
N GLY A 27 -12.09 -1.84 13.25
CA GLY A 27 -13.43 -1.29 13.49
C GLY A 27 -13.66 -0.94 14.97
N LYS A 28 -13.62 0.38 15.26
CA LYS A 28 -13.94 1.08 16.52
C LYS A 28 -12.92 1.00 17.67
N TYR A 29 -12.05 2.01 17.75
CA TYR A 29 -11.56 2.50 19.05
C TYR A 29 -12.67 3.30 19.73
N ILE A 30 -13.53 2.63 20.48
CA ILE A 30 -14.33 3.26 21.54
C ILE A 30 -14.20 2.37 22.77
N GLY A 31 -13.34 2.80 23.71
CA GLY A 31 -13.14 2.10 24.97
C GLY A 31 -14.40 2.15 25.83
N ALA A 32 -14.86 0.98 26.27
CA ALA A 32 -15.66 0.83 27.46
C ALA A 32 -14.95 -0.18 28.36
N ALA A 33 -14.46 0.30 29.51
CA ALA A 33 -13.84 -0.54 30.53
C ALA A 33 -14.91 -1.31 31.30
N ASP A 34 -14.75 -2.61 31.44
CA ASP A 34 -15.44 -3.41 32.45
C ASP A 34 -14.54 -3.63 33.68
N GLU A 35 -15.19 -3.98 34.79
CA GLU A 35 -14.71 -3.90 36.18
C GLU A 35 -13.56 -4.87 36.54
N TYR A 36 -12.86 -5.43 35.54
CA TYR A 36 -11.75 -6.37 35.71
C TYR A 36 -10.59 -6.12 34.72
N GLY A 37 -10.30 -4.87 34.37
CA GLY A 37 -8.99 -4.44 33.84
C GLY A 37 -8.46 -5.16 32.59
N ARG A 38 -9.30 -5.93 31.89
CA ARG A 38 -9.02 -6.53 30.59
C ARG A 38 -9.95 -5.88 29.61
N THR A 39 -9.45 -4.91 28.84
CA THR A 39 -10.17 -4.33 27.70
C THR A 39 -10.58 -5.43 26.75
N LYS A 40 -11.83 -5.89 26.86
CA LYS A 40 -12.46 -6.74 25.86
C LYS A 40 -12.69 -5.86 24.64
N GLN A 41 -11.73 -5.83 23.73
CA GLN A 41 -11.81 -5.05 22.49
C GLN A 41 -13.09 -5.47 21.74
N SER A 42 -14.07 -4.59 21.70
CA SER A 42 -15.29 -4.79 20.93
C SER A 42 -15.01 -4.43 19.48
N TYR A 43 -14.59 -5.39 18.67
CA TYR A 43 -14.47 -5.18 17.22
C TYR A 43 -15.83 -5.37 16.54
N THR A 44 -16.09 -4.55 15.51
CA THR A 44 -17.23 -4.74 14.62
C THR A 44 -16.72 -5.14 13.25
N ILE A 45 -17.17 -6.29 12.77
CA ILE A 45 -16.90 -6.77 11.41
C ILE A 45 -17.71 -5.91 10.43
N MET A 46 -17.02 -5.18 9.56
CA MET A 46 -17.66 -4.42 8.47
C MET A 46 -17.32 -5.05 7.13
N LYS A 47 -18.26 -5.00 6.18
CA LYS A 47 -17.99 -5.41 4.80
C LYS A 47 -17.32 -4.25 4.06
N GLU A 48 -16.56 -4.57 3.02
CA GLU A 48 -15.99 -3.56 2.14
C GLU A 48 -17.06 -2.61 1.56
N SER A 49 -18.24 -3.14 1.24
CA SER A 49 -19.39 -2.34 0.82
C SER A 49 -19.79 -1.27 1.83
N ASP A 50 -19.75 -1.62 3.11
CA ASP A 50 -20.19 -0.75 4.21
C ASP A 50 -19.16 0.37 4.42
N VAL A 51 -17.86 0.02 4.37
CA VAL A 51 -16.77 1.01 4.43
C VAL A 51 -16.82 1.96 3.24
N ARG A 52 -17.05 1.44 2.03
CA ARG A 52 -17.19 2.25 0.82
C ARG A 52 -18.40 3.18 0.89
N GLN A 53 -19.50 2.72 1.48
CA GLN A 53 -20.68 3.55 1.67
C GLN A 53 -20.39 4.67 2.67
N TRP A 54 -19.76 4.35 3.81
CA TRP A 54 -19.36 5.35 4.80
C TRP A 54 -18.44 6.42 4.22
N GLN A 55 -17.44 6.02 3.42
CA GLN A 55 -16.59 6.96 2.69
C GLN A 55 -17.39 7.87 1.76
N LYS A 56 -18.34 7.31 0.99
CA LYS A 56 -19.19 8.10 0.09
C LYS A 56 -20.07 9.09 0.85
N ASP A 57 -20.62 8.68 1.99
CA ASP A 57 -21.48 9.52 2.81
C ASP A 57 -20.70 10.71 3.39
N ASP A 58 -19.49 10.48 3.91
CA ASP A 58 -18.63 11.55 4.42
C ASP A 58 -18.13 12.48 3.31
N ILE A 59 -17.72 11.95 2.16
CA ILE A 59 -17.37 12.76 0.98
C ILE A 59 -18.57 13.62 0.56
N SER A 60 -19.77 13.03 0.48
CA SER A 60 -20.99 13.75 0.08
C SER A 60 -21.35 14.86 1.07
N ARG A 61 -21.22 14.59 2.37
CA ARG A 61 -21.42 15.57 3.44
C ARG A 61 -20.47 16.76 3.30
N VAL A 62 -19.17 16.50 3.15
CA VAL A 62 -18.15 17.56 2.97
C VAL A 62 -18.39 18.34 1.68
N ALA A 63 -18.60 17.65 0.56
CA ALA A 63 -18.83 18.26 -0.74
C ALA A 63 -20.03 19.20 -0.75
N THR A 64 -21.13 18.79 -0.10
CA THR A 64 -22.37 19.57 0.00
C THR A 64 -22.18 20.82 0.85
N VAL A 65 -21.63 20.67 2.08
CA VAL A 65 -21.49 21.78 3.02
C VAL A 65 -20.49 22.82 2.51
N LEU A 66 -19.38 22.37 1.93
CA LEU A 66 -18.32 23.26 1.44
C LEU A 66 -18.50 23.68 -0.03
N SER A 67 -19.59 23.24 -0.68
CA SER A 67 -19.90 23.55 -2.09
C SER A 67 -18.72 23.26 -3.05
N MET A 68 -18.13 22.07 -2.93
CA MET A 68 -16.97 21.64 -3.72
C MET A 68 -17.23 20.30 -4.43
N SER A 69 -16.31 19.90 -5.31
CA SER A 69 -16.41 18.59 -5.97
C SER A 69 -16.17 17.45 -4.98
N HIS A 70 -16.76 16.27 -5.26
CA HIS A 70 -16.47 15.05 -4.50
C HIS A 70 -14.98 14.69 -4.50
N VAL A 71 -14.27 14.98 -5.60
CA VAL A 71 -12.82 14.80 -5.71
C VAL A 71 -12.09 15.66 -4.69
N ALA A 72 -12.40 16.96 -4.62
CA ALA A 72 -11.79 17.87 -3.66
C ALA A 72 -12.10 17.47 -2.21
N ALA A 73 -13.35 17.10 -1.92
CA ALA A 73 -13.77 16.62 -0.61
C ALA A 73 -13.03 15.35 -0.18
N SER A 74 -12.80 14.41 -1.11
CA SER A 74 -12.05 13.18 -0.83
C SER A 74 -10.57 13.44 -0.49
N ILE A 75 -9.95 14.42 -1.16
CA ILE A 75 -8.57 14.84 -0.88
C ILE A 75 -8.47 15.47 0.52
N LEU A 76 -9.43 16.33 0.88
CA LEU A 76 -9.48 16.93 2.21
C LEU A 76 -9.65 15.87 3.30
N LEU A 77 -10.59 14.95 3.12
CA LEU A 77 -10.80 13.87 4.06
C LEU A 77 -9.55 13.01 4.23
N CYS A 78 -8.86 12.67 3.15
CA CYS A 78 -7.60 11.93 3.23
C CYS A 78 -6.51 12.71 4.00
N HIS A 79 -6.40 14.02 3.79
CA HIS A 79 -5.44 14.87 4.49
C HIS A 79 -5.72 15.00 5.99
N TYR A 80 -6.99 15.07 6.38
CA TYR A 80 -7.45 15.23 7.76
C TYR A 80 -7.90 13.90 8.39
N ASN A 81 -7.31 12.79 7.94
CA ASN A 81 -7.50 11.46 8.49
C ASN A 81 -8.97 11.02 8.65
N TRP A 82 -9.78 11.32 7.62
CA TRP A 82 -11.22 11.06 7.56
C TRP A 82 -12.03 11.69 8.69
N SER A 83 -11.52 12.74 9.34
CA SER A 83 -12.30 13.53 10.30
C SER A 83 -13.00 14.70 9.61
N VAL A 84 -14.32 14.56 9.41
CA VAL A 84 -15.16 15.64 8.88
C VAL A 84 -15.05 16.90 9.74
N ASN A 85 -14.99 16.77 11.07
CA ASN A 85 -14.90 17.94 11.95
C ASN A 85 -13.60 18.71 11.72
N TRP A 86 -12.46 18.01 11.64
CA TRP A 86 -11.17 18.66 11.37
C TRP A 86 -11.13 19.32 10.00
N VAL A 87 -11.76 18.71 8.98
CA VAL A 87 -11.93 19.35 7.65
C VAL A 87 -12.71 20.65 7.78
N MET A 88 -13.87 20.64 8.46
CA MET A 88 -14.73 21.82 8.60
C MET A 88 -14.01 22.94 9.37
N ASP A 89 -13.45 22.62 10.53
CA ASP A 89 -12.77 23.58 11.39
C ASP A 89 -11.61 24.26 10.66
N ALA A 90 -10.78 23.48 9.95
CA ALA A 90 -9.65 24.01 9.19
C ALA A 90 -10.10 24.83 7.97
N TRP A 91 -11.11 24.36 7.23
CA TRP A 91 -11.60 25.04 6.04
C TRP A 91 -12.25 26.39 6.36
N PHE A 92 -13.10 26.43 7.40
CA PHE A 92 -13.75 27.68 7.83
C PHE A 92 -12.77 28.65 8.50
N ALA A 93 -11.65 28.17 9.05
CA ALA A 93 -10.59 29.02 9.57
C ALA A 93 -9.78 29.71 8.46
N ASP A 94 -9.31 28.96 7.46
CA ASP A 94 -8.52 29.50 6.33
C ASP A 94 -8.56 28.57 5.10
N GLU A 95 -9.59 28.73 4.26
CA GLU A 95 -9.75 27.99 2.99
C GLU A 95 -8.50 28.10 2.09
N CYS A 96 -7.91 29.29 1.98
CA CYS A 96 -6.77 29.52 1.10
C CYS A 96 -5.55 28.71 1.53
N LYS A 97 -5.27 28.63 2.84
CA LYS A 97 -4.19 27.81 3.40
C LYS A 97 -4.46 26.34 3.17
N VAL A 98 -5.69 25.87 3.42
CA VAL A 98 -6.06 24.46 3.22
C VAL A 98 -5.92 24.06 1.75
N ARG A 99 -6.44 24.86 0.81
CA ARG A 99 -6.29 24.60 -0.63
C ARG A 99 -4.83 24.45 -1.04
N ARG A 100 -3.95 25.34 -0.56
CA ARG A 100 -2.51 25.25 -0.82
C ARG A 100 -1.88 24.01 -0.20
N SER A 101 -2.21 23.66 1.04
CA SER A 101 -1.62 22.49 1.71
C SER A 101 -2.02 21.18 1.05
N VAL A 102 -3.26 21.07 0.56
CA VAL A 102 -3.76 19.89 -0.12
C VAL A 102 -3.65 19.94 -1.64
N GLY A 103 -3.09 21.00 -2.22
CA GLY A 103 -2.86 21.10 -3.67
C GLY A 103 -4.12 21.19 -4.51
N LEU A 104 -5.19 21.78 -3.96
CA LEU A 104 -6.41 22.07 -4.69
C LEU A 104 -6.28 23.41 -5.41
N LEU A 105 -6.07 23.34 -6.71
CA LEU A 105 -5.92 24.51 -7.56
C LEU A 105 -7.28 25.06 -8.02
N GLU A 106 -7.39 26.38 -8.11
CA GLU A 106 -8.55 27.04 -8.71
C GLU A 106 -8.47 27.09 -10.24
N LYS A 107 -7.25 27.14 -10.78
CA LYS A 107 -6.95 27.23 -12.21
C LYS A 107 -5.73 26.37 -12.55
N PRO A 108 -5.63 25.88 -13.79
CA PRO A 108 -4.43 25.19 -14.24
C PRO A 108 -3.22 26.12 -14.15
N VAL A 109 -2.06 25.55 -13.84
CA VAL A 109 -0.76 26.23 -13.82
C VAL A 109 -0.15 26.25 -15.22
N TYR A 110 -0.44 25.21 -16.01
CA TYR A 110 0.04 25.01 -17.36
C TYR A 110 -1.15 24.89 -18.32
N GLU A 111 -1.19 25.76 -19.33
CA GLU A 111 -2.21 25.73 -20.36
C GLU A 111 -1.69 24.97 -21.59
N ASN A 112 -2.25 23.77 -21.82
CA ASN A 112 -1.97 23.03 -23.05
C ASN A 112 -2.65 23.73 -24.25
N PRO A 113 -2.03 23.71 -25.44
CA PRO A 113 -2.68 24.22 -26.64
C PRO A 113 -3.93 23.42 -26.97
N THR A 114 -5.08 24.08 -27.09
CA THR A 114 -6.39 23.43 -27.31
C THR A 114 -6.50 22.69 -28.65
N ASP A 115 -5.77 23.11 -29.66
CA ASP A 115 -5.82 22.53 -31.01
C ASP A 115 -4.64 21.59 -31.32
N ALA A 116 -3.80 21.29 -30.32
CA ALA A 116 -2.68 20.38 -30.49
C ALA A 116 -3.17 18.95 -30.72
N LYS A 117 -2.63 18.28 -31.75
CA LYS A 117 -2.85 16.84 -31.96
C LYS A 117 -1.96 15.98 -31.07
N GLU A 118 -0.80 16.53 -30.71
CA GLU A 118 0.22 15.87 -29.92
C GLU A 118 0.75 16.83 -28.87
N LEU A 119 1.07 16.29 -27.69
CA LEU A 119 1.72 17.02 -26.60
C LEU A 119 3.01 16.28 -26.23
N THR A 120 4.00 17.05 -25.77
CA THR A 120 5.28 16.50 -25.30
C THR A 120 5.15 16.13 -23.83
N CYS A 121 5.53 14.90 -23.49
CA CYS A 121 5.56 14.43 -22.10
C CYS A 121 6.67 15.13 -21.30
N GLY A 122 6.36 15.68 -20.13
CA GLY A 122 7.34 16.38 -19.26
C GLY A 122 8.40 15.49 -18.60
N ILE A 123 8.30 14.16 -18.70
CA ILE A 123 9.26 13.21 -18.10
C ILE A 123 10.18 12.58 -19.15
N CYS A 124 9.60 11.96 -20.19
CA CYS A 124 10.40 11.30 -21.23
C CYS A 124 10.72 12.19 -22.44
N TYR A 125 10.14 13.40 -22.51
CA TYR A 125 10.35 14.37 -23.58
C TYR A 125 9.96 13.90 -24.99
N GLU A 126 9.19 12.81 -25.09
CA GLU A 126 8.63 12.32 -26.35
C GLU A 126 7.25 12.93 -26.64
N ALA A 127 6.90 13.05 -27.91
CA ALA A 127 5.58 13.51 -28.36
C ALA A 127 4.58 12.36 -28.40
N TYR A 128 3.39 12.59 -27.85
CA TYR A 128 2.29 11.64 -27.83
C TYR A 128 1.01 12.29 -28.33
N PRO A 129 0.11 11.53 -29.01
CA PRO A 129 -1.25 11.98 -29.25
C PRO A 129 -1.91 12.41 -27.93
N VAL A 130 -2.75 13.45 -27.96
CA VAL A 130 -3.47 13.93 -26.76
C VAL A 130 -4.21 12.81 -26.03
N SER A 131 -4.73 11.82 -26.77
CA SER A 131 -5.42 10.64 -26.20
C SER A 131 -4.53 9.71 -25.37
N LYS A 132 -3.20 9.91 -25.38
CA LYS A 132 -2.21 9.15 -24.61
C LYS A 132 -1.46 10.02 -23.60
N ILE A 133 -2.00 11.19 -23.32
CA ILE A 133 -1.51 12.12 -22.31
C ILE A 133 -2.60 12.26 -21.26
N GLU A 134 -2.20 12.33 -20.00
CA GLU A 134 -3.07 12.72 -18.91
C GLU A 134 -2.45 13.88 -18.12
N THR A 135 -3.31 14.69 -17.51
CA THR A 135 -2.92 15.86 -16.73
C THR A 135 -3.65 15.86 -15.40
N ALA A 136 -2.95 16.17 -14.31
CA ALA A 136 -3.61 16.59 -13.08
C ALA A 136 -4.28 17.97 -13.26
N SER A 137 -4.94 18.50 -12.23
CA SER A 137 -5.61 19.81 -12.28
C SER A 137 -4.70 20.99 -12.66
N CYS A 138 -3.38 20.82 -12.54
CA CYS A 138 -2.39 21.82 -12.96
C CYS A 138 -2.21 21.91 -14.48
N GLY A 139 -2.62 20.91 -15.26
CA GLY A 139 -2.44 20.89 -16.72
C GLY A 139 -1.09 20.36 -17.22
N HIS A 140 -0.12 20.00 -16.37
CA HIS A 140 1.16 19.46 -16.83
C HIS A 140 0.98 18.11 -17.55
N PRO A 141 1.43 17.97 -18.82
CA PRO A 141 1.20 16.78 -19.63
C PRO A 141 2.24 15.68 -19.41
N PHE A 142 1.76 14.47 -19.06
CA PHE A 142 2.60 13.27 -19.04
C PHE A 142 1.92 12.10 -19.72
N CYS A 143 2.71 11.23 -20.36
CA CYS A 143 2.17 10.05 -21.02
C CYS A 143 1.76 8.97 -20.00
N PHE A 144 0.84 8.09 -20.41
CA PHE A 144 0.31 7.01 -19.57
C PHE A 144 1.41 6.13 -18.96
N SER A 145 2.51 5.87 -19.69
CA SER A 145 3.62 5.07 -19.19
C SER A 145 4.40 5.78 -18.09
N CYS A 146 4.67 7.09 -18.23
CA CYS A 146 5.34 7.87 -17.20
C CYS A 146 4.46 8.03 -15.96
N TRP A 147 3.16 8.28 -16.14
CA TRP A 147 2.20 8.28 -15.02
C TRP A 147 2.15 6.93 -14.32
N GLY A 148 2.02 5.83 -15.07
CA GLY A 148 1.97 4.48 -14.50
C GLY A 148 3.26 4.09 -13.78
N GLY A 149 4.42 4.53 -14.30
CA GLY A 149 5.71 4.39 -13.64
C GLY A 149 5.78 5.19 -12.33
N TYR A 150 5.43 6.47 -12.38
CA TYR A 150 5.43 7.36 -11.22
C TYR A 150 4.48 6.87 -10.11
N ILE A 151 3.21 6.65 -10.44
CA ILE A 151 2.20 6.14 -9.50
C ILE A 151 2.64 4.76 -8.98
N GLY A 152 3.14 3.90 -9.86
CA GLY A 152 3.65 2.59 -9.49
C GLY A 152 4.79 2.65 -8.48
N THR A 153 5.76 3.55 -8.68
CA THR A 153 6.86 3.79 -7.74
C THR A 153 6.34 4.35 -6.43
N SER A 154 5.51 5.40 -6.45
CA SER A 154 4.97 6.01 -5.23
C SER A 154 4.14 5.03 -4.38
N ILE A 155 3.39 4.12 -5.00
CA ILE A 155 2.68 3.05 -4.29
C ILE A 155 3.65 2.09 -3.59
N ASN A 156 4.81 1.79 -4.20
CA ASN A 156 5.82 0.93 -3.59
C ASN A 156 6.63 1.64 -2.50
N ASP A 157 6.77 2.97 -2.58
CA ASP A 157 7.49 3.78 -1.59
C ASP A 157 6.67 3.98 -0.30
N GLY A 158 5.40 3.57 -0.30
CA GLY A 158 4.57 3.47 0.90
C GLY A 158 3.45 4.52 0.98
N PRO A 159 3.09 4.98 2.19
CA PRO A 159 1.82 5.66 2.43
C PRO A 159 1.77 7.08 1.85
N GLY A 160 2.92 7.64 1.47
CA GLY A 160 2.99 8.94 0.77
C GLY A 160 2.17 8.97 -0.52
N CYS A 161 1.86 7.80 -1.12
CA CYS A 161 0.99 7.70 -2.29
C CYS A 161 -0.46 8.17 -2.05
N LEU A 162 -0.92 8.28 -0.79
CA LEU A 162 -2.26 8.77 -0.45
C LEU A 162 -2.41 10.28 -0.71
N MET A 163 -1.30 11.02 -0.69
CA MET A 163 -1.25 12.47 -0.92
C MET A 163 -0.39 12.80 -2.15
N LEU A 164 -0.53 11.98 -3.19
CA LEU A 164 0.30 12.04 -4.40
C LEU A 164 0.17 13.40 -5.11
N ARG A 165 1.31 13.91 -5.59
CA ARG A 165 1.41 15.20 -6.27
C ARG A 165 1.72 15.04 -7.75
N CYS A 166 1.53 16.12 -8.50
CA CYS A 166 2.02 16.22 -9.87
C CYS A 166 3.52 15.86 -9.93
N PRO A 167 3.96 15.09 -10.95
CA PRO A 167 5.38 14.75 -11.14
C PRO A 167 6.30 15.95 -11.39
N GLU A 168 5.74 17.11 -11.77
CA GLU A 168 6.50 18.36 -11.94
C GLU A 168 7.02 18.84 -10.57
N PRO A 169 8.35 18.92 -10.33
CA PRO A 169 8.91 19.19 -9.00
C PRO A 169 8.41 20.46 -8.31
N ALA A 170 8.11 21.53 -9.06
CA ALA A 170 7.60 22.78 -8.51
C ALA A 170 6.07 22.80 -8.32
N CYS A 171 5.36 21.73 -8.71
CA CYS A 171 3.91 21.71 -8.75
C CYS A 171 3.31 20.95 -7.56
N GLY A 172 2.55 21.66 -6.73
CA GLY A 172 1.85 21.08 -5.59
C GLY A 172 0.48 20.45 -5.91
N ALA A 173 0.07 20.35 -7.18
CA ALA A 173 -1.27 19.88 -7.53
C ALA A 173 -1.51 18.45 -7.06
N ALA A 174 -2.64 18.20 -6.42
CA ALA A 174 -3.05 16.85 -6.03
C ALA A 174 -3.38 15.99 -7.25
N VAL A 175 -3.04 14.71 -7.17
CA VAL A 175 -3.49 13.66 -8.08
C VAL A 175 -4.70 12.97 -7.44
N ASP A 176 -5.83 12.95 -8.13
CA ASP A 176 -7.06 12.37 -7.59
C ASP A 176 -7.15 10.85 -7.74
N GLN A 177 -8.08 10.26 -7.00
CA GLN A 177 -8.28 8.81 -6.96
C GLN A 177 -8.77 8.24 -8.30
N ASP A 178 -9.52 9.00 -9.10
CA ASP A 178 -10.03 8.54 -10.39
C ASP A 178 -8.89 8.41 -11.39
N MET A 179 -7.97 9.38 -11.39
CA MET A 179 -6.74 9.36 -12.16
C MET A 179 -5.81 8.21 -11.73
N ILE A 180 -5.64 7.99 -10.42
CA ILE A 180 -4.90 6.83 -9.91
C ILE A 180 -5.57 5.54 -10.36
N ASN A 181 -6.89 5.41 -10.27
CA ASN A 181 -7.60 4.20 -10.70
C ASN A 181 -7.45 3.97 -12.21
N LEU A 182 -7.50 5.02 -13.02
CA LEU A 182 -7.32 4.95 -14.46
C LEU A 182 -5.91 4.49 -14.85
N LEU A 183 -4.89 5.03 -14.19
CA LEU A 183 -3.48 4.88 -14.59
C LEU A 183 -2.75 3.74 -13.84
N ALA A 184 -3.19 3.43 -12.62
CA ALA A 184 -2.65 2.36 -11.79
C ALA A 184 -3.39 1.03 -11.95
N SER A 185 -4.51 0.97 -12.70
CA SER A 185 -5.20 -0.29 -13.05
C SER A 185 -4.43 -1.17 -14.03
N GLY A 186 -3.13 -1.32 -13.79
CA GLY A 186 -2.43 -2.53 -14.07
C GLY A 186 -3.07 -3.66 -13.28
N LYS A 187 -3.73 -4.58 -13.99
CA LYS A 187 -4.18 -5.92 -13.58
C LYS A 187 -3.06 -6.79 -12.99
N LYS A 188 -2.02 -6.22 -12.38
CA LYS A 188 -0.72 -6.81 -12.04
C LYS A 188 -0.87 -7.99 -11.08
N LEU A 189 -1.65 -7.86 -10.01
CA LEU A 189 -1.88 -8.96 -9.06
C LEU A 189 -2.69 -10.13 -9.67
N LEU A 190 -3.74 -9.82 -10.45
CA LEU A 190 -4.57 -10.84 -11.10
C LEU A 190 -3.84 -11.51 -12.28
N LEU A 191 -3.02 -10.76 -13.03
CA LEU A 191 -2.17 -11.27 -14.10
C LEU A 191 -1.01 -12.10 -13.55
N ILE A 192 -0.38 -11.71 -12.43
CA ILE A 192 0.67 -12.49 -11.77
C ILE A 192 0.10 -13.86 -11.36
N TYR A 193 -1.02 -13.89 -10.63
CA TYR A 193 -1.65 -15.14 -10.21
C TYR A 193 -2.08 -16.03 -11.41
N ASN A 194 -2.74 -15.45 -12.42
CA ASN A 194 -3.24 -16.20 -13.58
C ASN A 194 -2.12 -16.68 -14.51
N ARG A 195 -1.04 -15.90 -14.68
CA ARG A 195 0.15 -16.28 -15.46
C ARG A 195 0.89 -17.44 -14.77
N CYS A 196 1.01 -17.41 -13.46
CA CYS A 196 1.70 -18.46 -12.69
C CYS A 196 0.90 -19.77 -12.61
N LYS A 197 -0.42 -19.71 -12.42
CA LYS A 197 -1.27 -20.92 -12.38
C LYS A 197 -1.36 -21.64 -13.73
N SER A 198 -1.39 -20.91 -14.84
CA SER A 198 -1.67 -21.49 -16.16
C SER A 198 -0.42 -21.84 -16.98
N VAL A 199 0.66 -21.04 -16.91
CA VAL A 199 1.84 -21.21 -17.77
C VAL A 199 2.88 -22.11 -17.12
N HIS A 200 3.20 -21.91 -15.83
CA HIS A 200 4.22 -22.69 -15.13
C HIS A 200 3.77 -24.11 -14.83
N MET A 201 2.53 -24.27 -14.36
CA MET A 201 2.01 -25.57 -13.92
C MET A 201 1.83 -26.57 -15.08
N LYS A 202 1.39 -26.08 -16.26
CA LYS A 202 1.27 -26.92 -17.47
C LYS A 202 2.62 -27.33 -18.02
N LYS A 203 3.59 -26.41 -18.09
CA LYS A 203 4.95 -26.70 -18.58
C LYS A 203 5.71 -27.65 -17.65
N LEU A 204 5.69 -27.41 -16.35
CA LEU A 204 6.37 -28.26 -15.36
C LEU A 204 5.75 -29.66 -15.24
N SER A 205 4.44 -29.79 -15.40
CA SER A 205 3.79 -31.11 -15.43
C SER A 205 4.25 -31.94 -16.63
N ASN A 206 4.52 -31.29 -17.76
CA ASN A 206 4.94 -31.95 -19.00
C ASN A 206 6.45 -32.26 -19.00
N SER A 207 7.30 -31.34 -18.53
CA SER A 207 8.77 -31.48 -18.58
C SER A 207 9.34 -32.36 -17.45
N GLN A 208 8.77 -32.30 -16.24
CA GLN A 208 9.34 -33.00 -15.06
C GLN A 208 8.71 -34.37 -14.77
N GLN A 209 7.71 -34.81 -15.55
CA GLN A 209 6.94 -36.05 -15.32
C GLN A 209 6.45 -36.20 -13.87
N GLN A 210 6.11 -35.10 -13.20
CA GLN A 210 5.63 -35.12 -11.81
C GLN A 210 4.11 -35.00 -11.75
N SER A 211 3.51 -35.65 -10.75
CA SER A 211 2.07 -35.51 -10.47
C SER A 211 1.75 -34.10 -9.96
N LYS A 212 0.53 -33.63 -10.25
CA LYS A 212 -0.02 -32.31 -9.84
C LYS A 212 0.15 -32.01 -8.34
N LEU A 213 0.19 -33.05 -7.50
CA LEU A 213 0.41 -32.96 -6.04
C LEU A 213 1.84 -32.56 -5.65
N LYS A 214 2.85 -32.94 -6.44
CA LYS A 214 4.26 -32.58 -6.18
C LYS A 214 4.60 -31.13 -6.54
N LEU A 215 3.71 -30.43 -7.26
CA LEU A 215 3.85 -29.01 -7.63
C LEU A 215 3.10 -28.07 -6.68
N LYS A 216 2.45 -28.60 -5.62
CA LYS A 216 1.67 -27.81 -4.67
C LYS A 216 2.50 -26.70 -4.00
N PHE A 217 3.78 -26.95 -3.73
CA PHE A 217 4.69 -25.97 -3.11
C PHE A 217 4.79 -24.65 -3.89
N ILE A 218 4.67 -24.69 -5.23
CA ILE A 218 4.67 -23.49 -6.07
C ILE A 218 3.38 -22.70 -5.87
N THR A 219 2.25 -23.40 -5.82
CA THR A 219 0.95 -22.76 -5.56
C THR A 219 0.92 -22.15 -4.15
N ASP A 220 1.43 -22.86 -3.15
CA ASP A 220 1.51 -22.39 -1.77
C ASP A 220 2.40 -21.14 -1.67
N ALA A 221 3.53 -21.10 -2.37
CA ALA A 221 4.41 -19.92 -2.45
C ALA A 221 3.70 -18.70 -3.06
N TRP A 222 3.00 -18.88 -4.18
CA TRP A 222 2.26 -17.78 -4.82
C TRP A 222 1.07 -17.30 -4.00
N LEU A 223 0.34 -18.21 -3.34
CA LEU A 223 -0.71 -17.83 -2.39
C LEU A 223 -0.13 -17.02 -1.23
N GLN A 224 1.01 -17.45 -0.68
CA GLN A 224 1.70 -16.71 0.37
C GLN A 224 2.12 -15.32 -0.10
N ILE A 225 2.68 -15.17 -1.32
CA ILE A 225 3.02 -13.86 -1.89
C ILE A 225 1.79 -12.95 -1.98
N VAL A 226 0.67 -13.48 -2.46
CA VAL A 226 -0.57 -12.71 -2.59
C VAL A 226 -1.10 -12.28 -1.22
N GLU A 227 -1.10 -13.17 -0.23
CA GLU A 227 -1.50 -12.86 1.14
C GLU A 227 -0.61 -11.79 1.77
N CYS A 228 0.72 -11.94 1.65
CA CYS A 228 1.69 -10.99 2.15
C CYS A 228 1.53 -9.60 1.51
N ARG A 229 1.37 -9.50 0.19
CA ARG A 229 1.11 -8.22 -0.50
C ARG A 229 -0.18 -7.56 -0.03
N ARG A 230 -1.21 -8.35 0.29
CA ARG A 230 -2.46 -7.81 0.87
C ARG A 230 -2.24 -7.26 2.27
N ILE A 231 -1.48 -7.96 3.12
CA ILE A 231 -1.15 -7.47 4.46
C ILE A 231 -0.34 -6.16 4.37
N LEU A 232 0.68 -6.09 3.50
CA LEU A 232 1.47 -4.87 3.32
C LEU A 232 0.64 -3.67 2.89
N LYS A 233 -0.35 -3.88 2.01
CA LYS A 233 -1.27 -2.80 1.62
C LYS A 233 -1.91 -2.15 2.85
N TRP A 234 -2.32 -2.95 3.83
CA TRP A 234 -2.94 -2.45 5.05
C TRP A 234 -1.93 -1.99 6.10
N THR A 235 -0.70 -2.50 6.11
CA THR A 235 0.34 -1.98 6.99
C THR A 235 0.71 -0.56 6.63
N TYR A 236 0.78 -0.20 5.34
CA TYR A 236 0.98 1.19 4.96
C TYR A 236 -0.16 2.11 5.42
N VAL A 237 -1.41 1.64 5.36
CA VAL A 237 -2.55 2.38 5.92
C VAL A 237 -2.42 2.55 7.43
N TYR A 238 -2.03 1.48 8.14
CA TYR A 238 -1.75 1.53 9.57
C TYR A 238 -0.67 2.58 9.90
N GLY A 239 0.46 2.52 9.21
CA GLY A 239 1.59 3.42 9.41
C GLY A 239 1.27 4.88 9.10
N TYR A 240 0.40 5.15 8.12
CA TYR A 240 -0.06 6.51 7.81
C TYR A 240 -0.85 7.14 8.97
N TYR A 241 -1.67 6.34 9.65
CA TYR A 241 -2.50 6.81 10.77
C TYR A 241 -1.86 6.63 12.15
N LEU A 242 -0.64 6.10 12.21
CA LEU A 242 0.10 5.99 13.45
C LEU A 242 0.48 7.41 13.93
N PRO A 243 0.12 7.81 15.17
CA PRO A 243 0.39 9.16 15.65
C PRO A 243 1.88 9.50 15.66
N ASP A 244 2.24 10.70 15.22
CA ASP A 244 3.65 11.13 15.12
C ASP A 244 4.35 11.24 16.50
N ASN A 245 3.60 11.43 17.58
CA ASN A 245 4.14 11.46 18.94
C ASN A 245 4.53 10.08 19.49
N GLU A 246 4.18 8.99 18.81
CA GLU A 246 4.52 7.62 19.21
C GLU A 246 5.81 7.12 18.51
N HIS A 247 6.91 7.85 18.65
CA HIS A 247 8.16 7.59 17.92
C HIS A 247 8.70 6.15 18.05
N ALA A 248 8.67 5.57 19.27
CA ALA A 248 9.15 4.22 19.50
C ALA A 248 8.32 3.16 18.75
N LYS A 249 6.99 3.34 18.72
CA LYS A 249 6.07 2.48 17.96
C LYS A 249 6.28 2.64 16.46
N LYS A 250 6.51 3.86 15.98
CA LYS A 250 6.82 4.12 14.56
C LYS A 250 8.10 3.42 14.11
N GLN A 251 9.18 3.51 14.91
CA GLN A 251 10.42 2.80 14.63
C GLN A 251 10.25 1.27 14.63
N LEU A 252 9.53 0.72 15.61
CA LEU A 252 9.25 -0.72 15.66
C LEU A 252 8.42 -1.17 14.46
N PHE A 253 7.39 -0.40 14.10
CA PHE A 253 6.54 -0.65 12.95
C PHE A 253 7.34 -0.69 11.64
N GLU A 254 8.14 0.35 11.37
CA GLU A 254 8.96 0.47 10.17
C GLU A 254 9.99 -0.67 10.06
N TYR A 255 10.59 -1.06 11.19
CA TYR A 255 11.49 -2.21 11.24
C TYR A 255 10.78 -3.53 10.89
N LEU A 256 9.64 -3.82 11.53
CA LEU A 256 8.88 -5.05 11.28
C LEU A 256 8.34 -5.11 9.84
N GLN A 257 7.88 -3.97 9.31
CA GLN A 257 7.44 -3.85 7.93
C GLN A 257 8.60 -4.10 6.95
N GLY A 258 9.75 -3.46 7.16
CA GLY A 258 10.91 -3.60 6.28
C GLY A 258 11.45 -5.03 6.21
N GLU A 259 11.50 -5.73 7.35
CA GLU A 259 11.87 -7.15 7.41
C GLU A 259 10.90 -8.04 6.62
N ALA A 260 9.59 -7.80 6.76
CA ALA A 260 8.56 -8.52 6.03
C ALA A 260 8.61 -8.28 4.52
N GLU A 261 8.82 -7.02 4.10
CA GLU A 261 8.96 -6.63 2.69
C GLU A 261 10.19 -7.26 2.03
N SER A 262 11.35 -7.17 2.68
CA SER A 262 12.59 -7.79 2.21
C SER A 262 12.45 -9.30 2.03
N CYS A 263 11.83 -9.98 2.99
CA CYS A 263 11.57 -11.41 2.89
C CYS A 263 10.60 -11.76 1.74
N LEU A 264 9.53 -10.98 1.57
CA LEU A 264 8.55 -11.15 0.51
C LEU A 264 9.18 -11.00 -0.88
N GLU A 265 10.03 -10.01 -1.10
CA GLU A 265 10.66 -9.81 -2.41
C GLU A 265 11.65 -10.94 -2.74
N ARG A 266 12.33 -11.51 -1.74
CA ARG A 266 13.15 -12.73 -1.93
C ARG A 266 12.31 -13.93 -2.34
N LEU A 267 11.17 -14.16 -1.68
CA LEU A 267 10.23 -15.23 -2.04
C LEU A 267 9.68 -15.02 -3.45
N HIS A 268 9.28 -13.81 -3.78
CA HIS A 268 8.74 -13.45 -5.08
C HIS A 268 9.77 -13.64 -6.20
N HIS A 269 11.02 -13.20 -5.99
CA HIS A 269 12.11 -13.42 -6.95
C HIS A 269 12.35 -14.91 -7.22
N CYS A 270 12.42 -15.73 -6.16
CA CYS A 270 12.58 -17.18 -6.30
C CYS A 270 11.42 -17.80 -7.10
N ALA A 271 10.18 -17.43 -6.77
CA ALA A 271 8.99 -17.93 -7.42
C ALA A 271 8.83 -17.48 -8.88
N GLU A 272 9.33 -16.29 -9.25
CA GLU A 272 9.15 -15.72 -10.60
C GLU A 272 10.33 -15.97 -11.54
N LYS A 273 11.56 -15.76 -11.05
CA LYS A 273 12.78 -15.74 -11.86
C LYS A 273 13.51 -17.08 -11.83
N GLU A 274 13.74 -17.64 -10.65
CA GLU A 274 14.53 -18.88 -10.52
C GLU A 274 13.79 -20.10 -11.10
N ILE A 275 12.45 -20.11 -11.02
CA ILE A 275 11.65 -21.18 -11.63
C ILE A 275 11.84 -21.30 -13.15
N GLN A 276 12.23 -20.21 -13.83
CA GLN A 276 12.31 -20.17 -15.30
C GLN A 276 13.34 -21.15 -15.87
N VAL A 277 14.39 -21.45 -15.10
CA VAL A 277 15.46 -22.40 -15.47
C VAL A 277 14.92 -23.82 -15.68
N PHE A 278 13.80 -24.15 -15.05
CA PHE A 278 13.21 -25.50 -15.08
C PHE A 278 12.03 -25.62 -16.08
N LEU A 279 11.71 -24.54 -16.80
CA LEU A 279 10.57 -24.49 -17.74
C LEU A 279 10.94 -24.80 -19.19
N SER A 280 12.23 -24.97 -19.50
CA SER A 280 12.71 -25.38 -20.82
C SER A 280 12.47 -26.87 -21.04
N ASP A 281 12.08 -27.23 -22.28
CA ASP A 281 11.62 -28.58 -22.63
C ASP A 281 12.71 -29.67 -22.57
N ASP A 282 13.99 -29.29 -22.48
CA ASP A 282 15.15 -30.20 -22.48
C ASP A 282 15.70 -30.56 -21.09
N VAL A 283 15.03 -30.15 -19.99
CA VAL A 283 15.57 -30.32 -18.63
C VAL A 283 15.07 -31.62 -18.00
N ALA A 284 15.95 -32.62 -17.94
CA ALA A 284 15.70 -33.86 -17.19
C ALA A 284 15.49 -33.57 -15.68
N PRO A 285 14.75 -34.42 -14.94
CA PRO A 285 14.60 -34.29 -13.50
C PRO A 285 15.97 -34.29 -12.83
N SER A 286 16.31 -33.18 -12.17
CA SER A 286 17.67 -32.93 -11.70
C SER A 286 17.68 -32.68 -10.19
N LYS A 287 18.84 -32.90 -9.55
CA LYS A 287 19.03 -32.61 -8.13
C LYS A 287 18.79 -31.12 -7.85
N GLU A 288 19.13 -30.27 -8.81
CA GLU A 288 18.90 -28.81 -8.74
C GLU A 288 17.41 -28.45 -8.60
N PHE A 289 16.48 -29.24 -9.17
CA PHE A 289 15.05 -29.01 -8.98
C PHE A 289 14.57 -29.37 -7.57
N ILE A 290 15.17 -30.39 -6.95
CA ILE A 290 14.89 -30.76 -5.55
C ILE A 290 15.38 -29.65 -4.63
N ASP A 291 16.58 -29.12 -4.89
CA ASP A 291 17.16 -28.01 -4.13
C ASP A 291 16.31 -26.74 -4.27
N PHE A 292 15.85 -26.42 -5.49
CA PHE A 292 14.89 -25.34 -5.74
C PHE A 292 13.60 -25.52 -4.95
N ARG A 293 13.05 -26.74 -4.95
CA ARG A 293 11.82 -27.05 -4.21
C ARG A 293 11.98 -26.81 -2.72
N MET A 294 13.08 -27.26 -2.11
CA MET A 294 13.36 -27.02 -0.69
C MET A 294 13.50 -25.52 -0.42
N LYS A 295 14.30 -24.82 -1.24
CA LYS A 295 14.49 -23.38 -1.14
C LYS A 295 13.18 -22.59 -1.21
N LEU A 296 12.30 -22.91 -2.16
CA LEU A 296 11.02 -22.21 -2.32
C LEU A 296 10.09 -22.48 -1.13
N ALA A 297 10.05 -23.73 -0.64
CA ALA A 297 9.26 -24.08 0.54
C ALA A 297 9.74 -23.38 1.81
N ASP A 298 11.06 -23.31 2.02
CA ASP A 298 11.67 -22.64 3.16
C ASP A 298 11.40 -21.14 3.13
N LEU A 299 11.62 -20.48 1.99
CA LEU A 299 11.30 -19.06 1.82
C LEU A 299 9.81 -18.79 2.08
N THR A 300 8.92 -19.68 1.62
CA THR A 300 7.48 -19.56 1.87
C THR A 300 7.16 -19.60 3.37
N SER A 301 7.77 -20.54 4.10
CA SER A 301 7.60 -20.70 5.55
C SER A 301 8.16 -19.50 6.33
N VAL A 302 9.37 -19.05 5.98
CA VAL A 302 10.02 -17.91 6.62
C VAL A 302 9.21 -16.64 6.40
N THR A 303 8.77 -16.38 5.16
CA THR A 303 7.94 -15.20 4.84
C THR A 303 6.65 -15.22 5.66
N ARG A 304 5.97 -16.37 5.75
CA ARG A 304 4.76 -16.52 6.58
C ARG A 304 5.02 -16.12 8.05
N ASN A 305 6.15 -16.52 8.61
CA ASN A 305 6.48 -16.23 10.01
C ASN A 305 6.72 -14.73 10.24
N TYR A 306 7.44 -14.05 9.34
CA TYR A 306 7.62 -12.59 9.42
C TYR A 306 6.28 -11.85 9.40
N PHE A 307 5.40 -12.20 8.47
CA PHE A 307 4.07 -11.60 8.38
C PHE A 307 3.19 -11.91 9.59
N LYS A 308 3.26 -13.12 10.13
CA LYS A 308 2.54 -13.48 11.36
C LYS A 308 3.00 -12.66 12.56
N ASN A 309 4.31 -12.42 12.67
CA ASN A 309 4.88 -11.59 13.73
C ASN A 309 4.47 -10.12 13.57
N LEU A 310 4.53 -9.60 12.34
CA LEU A 310 4.07 -8.25 12.01
C LEU A 310 2.60 -8.06 12.39
N VAL A 311 1.70 -8.93 11.93
CA VAL A 311 0.27 -8.85 12.26
C VAL A 311 0.05 -8.90 13.77
N ARG A 312 0.69 -9.83 14.49
CA ARG A 312 0.57 -9.92 15.95
C ARG A 312 1.01 -8.65 16.67
N ALA A 313 2.08 -8.01 16.20
CA ALA A 313 2.56 -6.74 16.76
C ALA A 313 1.54 -5.60 16.54
N LEU A 314 0.91 -5.55 15.35
CA LEU A 314 -0.14 -4.59 15.02
C LEU A 314 -1.42 -4.82 15.83
N GLU A 315 -1.85 -6.08 16.00
CA GLU A 315 -3.02 -6.47 16.79
C GLU A 315 -2.88 -6.06 18.27
N ASN A 316 -1.66 -6.13 18.81
CA ASN A 316 -1.34 -5.70 20.16
C ASN A 316 -1.06 -4.19 20.29
N GLY A 317 -1.24 -3.41 19.21
CA GLY A 317 -1.02 -1.96 19.23
C GLY A 317 0.43 -1.56 19.49
N LEU A 318 1.39 -2.41 19.12
CA LEU A 318 2.83 -2.18 19.30
C LEU A 318 3.23 -1.96 20.77
N SER A 319 2.54 -2.62 21.70
CA SER A 319 2.76 -2.52 23.17
C SER A 319 4.14 -3.00 23.64
N ASP A 320 4.92 -3.67 22.77
CA ASP A 320 6.28 -4.12 23.10
C ASP A 320 7.25 -2.95 23.33
N VAL A 321 6.85 -1.74 22.93
CA VAL A 321 7.56 -0.48 23.14
C VAL A 321 6.64 0.51 23.88
N ASP A 322 6.22 0.15 25.10
CA ASP A 322 5.47 1.10 25.94
C ASP A 322 6.27 2.40 26.14
N SER A 323 5.59 3.51 25.90
CA SER A 323 6.03 4.89 26.08
C SER A 323 6.18 5.22 27.57
N ASN A 324 7.20 4.64 28.21
CA ASN A 324 7.68 5.01 29.56
C ASN A 324 9.01 5.77 29.52
N GLY A 325 9.29 6.44 28.40
CA GLY A 325 10.09 7.66 28.45
C GLY A 325 9.15 8.80 28.85
N VAL A 326 9.14 9.16 30.12
CA VAL A 326 8.53 10.42 30.56
C VAL A 326 9.24 11.53 29.78
N ILE A 327 8.58 12.09 28.78
CA ILE A 327 8.95 13.39 28.23
C ILE A 327 8.62 14.37 29.36
N THR A 328 9.61 14.69 30.19
CA THR A 328 9.57 15.93 30.95
C THR A 328 9.73 17.05 29.93
N ASP A 329 8.90 18.10 30.02
CA ASP A 329 8.86 19.30 29.16
C ASP A 329 10.19 20.11 29.10
N ASP A 330 11.34 19.52 29.45
CA ASP A 330 12.60 20.19 29.73
C ASP A 330 13.74 19.89 28.72
N ASP A 331 13.43 19.33 27.55
CA ASP A 331 14.44 18.98 26.52
C ASP A 331 14.23 19.75 25.21
N TRP A 332 15.33 20.23 24.60
CA TRP A 332 15.31 20.93 23.30
C TRP A 332 16.25 20.26 22.29
N PHE A 333 15.86 20.28 21.02
CA PHE A 333 16.60 19.65 19.93
C PHE A 333 17.44 20.66 19.15
N CYS A 334 18.67 20.28 18.83
CA CYS A 334 19.56 21.07 17.98
C CYS A 334 19.19 20.92 16.50
N GLU A 335 19.06 22.03 15.77
CA GLU A 335 18.64 22.03 14.35
C GLU A 335 19.65 21.38 13.38
N GLN A 336 20.87 21.07 13.81
CA GLN A 336 21.92 20.51 12.94
C GLN A 336 22.20 19.02 13.16
N TYR A 337 21.86 18.47 14.33
CA TYR A 337 22.00 17.05 14.65
C TYR A 337 20.85 16.65 15.57
N THR A 338 20.14 15.55 15.25
CA THR A 338 19.07 14.93 16.05
C THR A 338 19.63 14.29 17.32
N PHE A 339 20.25 15.10 18.17
CA PHE A 339 20.76 14.73 19.48
C PHE A 339 20.00 15.52 20.53
N GLU A 340 19.48 14.81 21.52
CA GLU A 340 18.68 15.34 22.63
C GLU A 340 19.58 16.12 23.61
N ASN A 341 19.28 17.39 23.85
CA ASN A 341 19.99 18.21 24.82
C ASN A 341 19.04 18.62 25.96
N VAL A 342 19.50 18.40 27.19
CA VAL A 342 18.81 18.86 28.39
C VAL A 342 18.89 20.39 28.47
N ILE A 343 17.81 21.09 28.87
CA ILE A 343 17.76 22.57 28.98
C ILE A 343 18.90 23.19 29.81
N SER A 344 19.47 22.45 30.76
CA SER A 344 20.64 22.89 31.54
C SER A 344 21.91 23.06 30.71
N CYS A 345 21.95 22.53 29.48
CA CYS A 345 23.06 22.68 28.55
C CYS A 345 22.93 24.00 27.79
N THR A 346 23.90 24.91 27.97
CA THR A 346 23.98 26.18 27.24
C THR A 346 24.52 26.05 25.81
N GLY A 347 24.84 24.82 25.36
CA GLY A 347 25.29 24.50 24.01
C GLY A 347 25.07 23.02 23.68
N CYS A 348 24.93 22.70 22.38
CA CYS A 348 24.73 21.33 21.91
C CYS A 348 25.98 20.48 22.14
N ARG A 349 25.83 19.34 22.85
CA ARG A 349 26.96 18.47 23.22
C ARG A 349 27.71 17.86 22.04
N MET A 350 27.09 17.80 20.86
CA MET A 350 27.67 17.22 19.66
C MET A 350 28.26 18.28 18.71
N CYS A 351 27.99 19.57 18.92
CA CYS A 351 28.40 20.62 17.98
C CYS A 351 29.76 21.27 18.29
N ASN A 352 30.35 21.02 19.47
CA ASN A 352 31.57 21.66 19.99
C ASN A 352 31.66 23.18 19.80
#